data_AF-A0A940STQ5-F1
#
_entry.id   AF-A0A940STQ5-F1
#
_cell.length_a   1.000
_cell.length_b   1.000
_cell.length_c   1.000
_cell.angle_alpha   90.00
_cell.angle_beta   90.00
_cell.angle_gamma   90.00
#
_symmetry.space_group_name_H-M   'P 1'
#
loop_
_entity.id
_entity.type
_entity.pdbx_description
1 polymer ?
#
loop_
_entity_poly.entity_id
_entity_poly.type
_entity_poly.pdbx_seq_one_letter_code
_entity_poly.pdbx_strand_id
1 'polypeptide(L)'
;TVRPPRLGGNTRMGVFATRSPYRPNPIGLTVVRLDQVFAEESPVRLTVSGIDLLDGTPIYDIKPYIPFADAVTDAAGGYTEQTVTHRLKVDFPEALRQKLPESVYGTVCALLGQDPRPGYLDDSSREYGMQYADYDIRFRTAGDTLTVTNIRNLT
;
A
#
# COMPACT_ATOMS: atom_id res chain seq x y z
N THR A 1 20.78 -8.04 -5.27
CA THR A 1 20.05 -6.98 -6.01
C THR A 1 18.58 -7.36 -6.06
N VAL A 2 17.70 -6.39 -6.30
CA VAL A 2 16.23 -6.56 -6.33
C VAL A 2 15.65 -5.94 -7.60
N ARG A 3 14.36 -6.16 -7.86
CA ARG A 3 13.63 -5.62 -9.01
C ARG A 3 12.51 -4.70 -8.51
N PRO A 4 12.77 -3.39 -8.35
CA PRO A 4 11.75 -2.46 -7.87
C PRO A 4 10.55 -2.41 -8.83
N PRO A 5 9.31 -2.48 -8.32
CA PRO A 5 8.11 -2.41 -9.17
C PRO A 5 8.06 -1.14 -10.04
N ARG A 6 8.50 0.00 -9.47
CA ARG A 6 8.55 1.31 -10.15
C ARG A 6 9.54 1.39 -11.33
N LEU A 7 10.38 0.37 -11.53
CA LEU A 7 11.25 0.25 -12.70
C LEU A 7 10.76 -0.82 -13.68
N GLY A 8 9.46 -1.12 -13.67
CA GLY A 8 8.82 -2.10 -14.55
C GLY A 8 9.25 -3.55 -14.28
N GLY A 9 9.84 -3.83 -13.12
CA GLY A 9 10.27 -5.18 -12.72
C GLY A 9 11.46 -5.77 -13.49
N ASN A 10 11.84 -5.21 -14.64
CA ASN A 10 12.89 -5.76 -15.49
C ASN A 10 14.29 -5.20 -15.17
N THR A 11 14.35 -4.02 -14.56
CA THR A 11 15.60 -3.40 -14.11
C THR A 11 15.99 -3.88 -12.72
N ARG A 12 17.27 -4.26 -12.55
CA ARG A 12 17.83 -4.65 -11.24
C ARG A 12 18.50 -3.47 -10.56
N MET A 13 18.31 -3.37 -9.24
CA MET A 13 18.94 -2.36 -8.39
C MET A 13 19.63 -3.00 -7.18
N GLY A 14 20.70 -2.36 -6.69
CA GLY A 14 21.32 -2.72 -5.41
C GLY A 14 20.33 -2.58 -4.26
N VAL A 15 20.34 -3.49 -3.28
CA VAL A 15 19.34 -3.49 -2.19
C VAL A 15 19.36 -2.18 -1.39
N PHE A 16 20.54 -1.58 -1.20
CA PHE A 16 20.72 -0.32 -0.47
C PHE A 16 20.25 0.93 -1.25
N ALA A 17 20.07 0.83 -2.57
CA ALA A 17 19.47 1.88 -3.39
C ALA A 17 17.93 1.76 -3.45
N THR A 18 17.33 0.91 -2.60
CA THR A 18 15.90 0.60 -2.60
C THR A 18 15.36 0.44 -1.18
N ARG A 19 14.03 0.43 -1.05
CA ARG A 19 13.31 0.05 0.17
C ARG A 19 12.78 -1.39 0.14
N SER A 20 13.44 -2.29 -0.60
CA SER A 20 13.01 -3.69 -0.65
C SER A 20 13.07 -4.36 0.74
N PRO A 21 12.05 -5.17 1.12
CA PRO A 21 12.08 -5.98 2.35
C PRO A 21 13.11 -7.10 2.29
N TYR A 22 13.51 -7.54 1.09
CA TYR A 22 14.60 -8.51 0.88
C TYR A 22 15.97 -7.85 1.07
N ARG A 23 16.42 -7.72 2.32
CA ARG A 23 17.68 -7.08 2.73
C ARG A 23 18.33 -7.87 3.87
N PRO A 24 19.66 -7.77 4.08
CA PRO A 24 20.38 -8.57 5.07
C PRO A 24 19.81 -8.45 6.49
N ASN A 25 19.42 -7.23 6.87
CA ASN A 25 18.66 -6.95 8.08
C ASN A 25 17.26 -6.46 7.66
N PRO A 26 16.20 -7.27 7.82
CA PRO A 26 14.85 -6.96 7.33
C PRO A 26 14.11 -5.95 8.23
N ILE A 27 14.72 -4.78 8.43
CA ILE A 27 14.16 -3.67 9.21
C ILE A 27 13.53 -2.67 8.25
N GLY A 28 12.22 -2.47 8.40
CA GLY A 28 11.44 -1.42 7.77
C GLY A 28 11.44 -0.14 8.60
N LEU A 29 11.18 1.00 7.96
CA LEU A 29 11.04 2.29 8.63
C LEU A 29 9.79 2.98 8.09
N THR A 30 8.89 3.33 9.01
CA THR A 30 7.61 3.97 8.70
C THR A 30 7.46 5.18 9.60
N VAL A 31 7.24 6.34 9.00
CA VAL A 31 6.85 7.55 9.73
C VAL A 31 5.33 7.57 9.78
N VAL A 32 4.77 7.61 10.98
CA VAL A 32 3.32 7.56 11.21
C VAL A 32 2.85 8.81 11.92
N ARG A 33 1.58 9.16 11.74
CA ARG A 33 0.90 10.14 12.59
C ARG A 33 0.42 9.43 13.85
N LEU A 34 0.79 9.94 15.02
CA LEU A 34 0.22 9.48 16.28
C LEU A 34 -1.16 10.11 16.47
N ASP A 35 -2.18 9.28 16.62
CA ASP A 35 -3.57 9.72 16.76
C ASP A 35 -3.99 9.71 18.23
N GLN A 36 -3.64 8.64 18.95
CA GLN A 36 -4.02 8.48 20.35
C GLN A 36 -3.05 7.55 21.09
N VAL A 37 -2.88 7.84 22.38
CA VAL A 37 -2.12 7.02 23.33
C VAL A 37 -3.10 6.50 24.40
N PHE A 38 -3.14 5.18 24.59
CA PHE A 38 -3.87 4.52 25.67
C PHE A 38 -2.85 4.02 26.70
N ALA A 39 -2.32 4.95 27.50
CA ALA A 39 -1.22 4.68 28.44
C ALA A 39 -1.66 3.86 29.67
N GLU A 40 -2.96 3.87 29.97
CA GLU A 40 -3.53 3.18 31.13
C GLU A 40 -3.81 1.68 30.86
N GLU A 41 -3.68 1.23 29.61
CA GLU A 41 -3.88 -0.17 29.24
C GLU A 41 -2.58 -0.99 29.37
N SER A 42 -2.75 -2.30 29.59
CA SER A 42 -1.65 -3.26 29.60
C SER A 42 -1.93 -4.36 28.57
N PRO A 43 -1.20 -4.40 27.44
CA PRO A 43 -0.09 -3.51 27.08
C PRO A 43 -0.57 -2.10 26.69
N VAL A 44 0.33 -1.11 26.82
CA VAL A 44 0.12 0.25 26.29
C VAL A 44 -0.17 0.15 24.80
N ARG A 45 -1.17 0.89 24.34
CA ARG A 45 -1.65 0.82 22.95
C ARG A 45 -1.60 2.19 22.30
N LEU A 46 -1.14 2.21 21.04
CA LEU A 46 -1.06 3.42 20.22
C LEU A 46 -1.97 3.27 19.02
N THR A 47 -2.81 4.28 18.76
CA THR A 47 -3.52 4.40 17.48
C THR A 47 -2.72 5.35 16.59
N VAL A 48 -2.44 4.90 15.37
CA VAL A 48 -1.60 5.63 14.42
C VAL A 48 -2.21 5.58 13.02
N SER A 49 -1.89 6.59 12.20
CA SER A 49 -2.29 6.68 10.79
C SER A 49 -1.06 6.69 9.88
N GLY A 50 -1.21 6.15 8.67
CA GLY A 50 -0.14 6.15 7.64
C GLY A 50 0.83 4.98 7.74
N ILE A 51 0.42 3.86 8.33
CA ILE A 51 1.21 2.63 8.37
C ILE A 51 1.23 1.91 7.01
N ASP A 52 2.33 1.23 6.72
CA ASP A 52 2.52 0.37 5.55
C ASP A 52 2.95 -1.06 5.96
N LEU A 53 2.51 -1.48 7.17
CA LEU A 53 2.83 -2.76 7.78
C LEU A 53 1.67 -3.76 7.63
N LEU A 54 1.98 -5.04 7.49
CA LEU A 54 0.98 -6.10 7.59
C LEU A 54 0.57 -6.32 9.04
N ASP A 55 -0.65 -6.82 9.26
CA ASP A 55 -1.09 -7.24 10.59
C ASP A 55 -0.12 -8.28 11.18
N GLY A 56 0.12 -8.16 12.49
CA GLY A 56 1.10 -8.99 13.20
C GLY A 56 2.58 -8.67 12.92
N THR A 57 2.91 -7.63 12.14
CA THR A 57 4.31 -7.23 11.92
C THR A 57 4.98 -6.82 13.25
N PRO A 58 6.10 -7.45 13.66
CA PRO A 58 6.78 -7.09 14.91
C PRO A 58 7.34 -5.66 14.90
N ILE A 59 7.12 -4.93 16.00
CA ILE A 59 7.67 -3.60 16.22
C ILE A 59 8.92 -3.70 17.09
N TYR A 60 10.06 -3.20 16.59
CA TYR A 60 11.33 -3.25 17.30
C TYR A 60 11.63 -2.00 18.13
N ASP A 61 11.17 -0.83 17.68
CA ASP A 61 11.52 0.46 18.26
C ASP A 61 10.47 1.52 17.90
N ILE A 62 10.28 2.49 18.78
CA ILE A 62 9.36 3.63 18.60
C ILE A 62 10.11 4.88 19.02
N LYS A 63 10.21 5.85 18.12
CA LYS A 63 10.88 7.13 18.36
C LYS A 63 10.00 8.30 17.92
N PRO A 64 10.05 9.45 18.63
CA PRO A 64 9.39 10.66 18.13
C PRO A 64 10.03 11.10 16.82
N TYR A 65 9.21 11.49 15.86
CA TYR A 65 9.67 12.19 14.66
C TYR A 65 9.97 13.65 15.03
N ILE A 66 11.21 14.08 14.80
CA ILE A 66 11.72 15.39 15.13
C ILE A 66 12.03 16.11 13.82
N PRO A 67 11.16 17.03 13.35
CA PRO A 67 11.30 17.62 12.01
C PRO A 67 12.67 18.24 11.73
N PHE A 68 13.29 18.92 12.71
CA PHE A 68 14.60 19.54 12.50
C PHE A 68 15.74 18.53 12.31
N ALA A 69 15.59 17.30 12.79
CA ALA A 69 16.61 16.26 12.74
C ALA A 69 16.34 15.23 11.63
N ASP A 70 15.05 14.94 11.38
CA ASP A 70 14.63 13.84 10.51
C ASP A 70 14.18 14.31 9.12
N ALA A 71 13.75 15.57 8.97
CA ALA A 71 13.27 16.07 7.68
C ALA A 71 14.43 16.49 6.77
N VAL A 72 14.45 15.92 5.56
CA VAL A 72 15.31 16.37 4.45
C VAL A 72 14.40 16.97 3.39
N THR A 73 14.22 18.30 3.43
CA THR A 73 13.18 19.02 2.68
C THR A 73 13.50 19.18 1.19
N ASP A 74 14.76 19.03 0.81
CA ASP A 74 15.28 19.12 -0.56
C ASP A 74 15.62 17.74 -1.17
N ALA A 75 15.18 16.65 -0.53
CA ALA A 75 15.43 15.30 -1.02
C ALA A 75 14.78 15.06 -2.40
N ALA A 76 15.58 14.59 -3.36
CA ALA A 76 15.07 14.12 -4.65
C ALA A 76 14.59 12.66 -4.56
N GLY A 77 13.46 12.34 -5.19
CA GLY A 77 12.92 10.99 -5.29
C GLY A 77 13.62 10.12 -6.34
N GLY A 78 14.51 10.69 -7.16
CA GLY A 78 15.30 9.97 -8.15
C GLY A 78 14.43 9.17 -9.13
N TYR A 79 14.74 7.88 -9.32
CA TYR A 79 13.96 7.02 -10.22
C TYR A 79 12.50 6.81 -9.79
N THR A 80 12.15 7.19 -8.56
CA THR A 80 10.77 7.09 -8.07
C THR A 80 9.90 8.30 -8.43
N GLU A 81 10.49 9.41 -8.90
CA GLU A 81 9.76 10.60 -9.36
C GLU A 81 9.06 10.37 -10.70
N GLN A 82 9.70 9.63 -11.60
CA GLN A 82 9.22 9.38 -12.96
C GLN A 82 7.92 8.53 -13.02
N THR A 83 7.50 7.96 -11.88
CA THR A 83 6.32 7.08 -11.78
C THR A 83 5.19 7.66 -10.93
N VAL A 84 5.35 8.87 -10.41
CA VAL A 84 4.30 9.57 -9.65
C VAL A 84 3.29 10.11 -10.66
N THR A 85 2.22 9.35 -10.97
CA THR A 85 0.86 9.84 -11.35
C THR A 85 0.00 8.84 -12.11
N HIS A 86 0.38 7.57 -12.31
CA HIS A 86 -0.59 6.64 -12.90
C HIS A 86 -1.61 6.24 -11.84
N ARG A 87 -2.84 6.73 -11.99
CA ARG A 87 -4.00 6.26 -11.24
C ARG A 87 -5.03 5.73 -12.21
N LEU A 88 -5.50 4.52 -11.94
CA LEU A 88 -6.60 3.94 -12.70
C LEU A 88 -7.93 4.59 -12.30
N LYS A 89 -8.80 4.83 -13.28
CA LYS A 89 -10.21 5.09 -13.03
C LYS A 89 -10.82 3.81 -12.46
N VAL A 90 -11.37 3.89 -11.25
CA VAL A 90 -12.06 2.76 -10.62
C VAL A 90 -13.52 2.79 -11.02
N ASP A 91 -13.93 1.82 -11.81
CA ASP A 91 -15.32 1.51 -12.11
C ASP A 91 -15.83 0.49 -11.09
N PHE A 92 -16.81 0.91 -10.29
CA PHE A 92 -17.33 0.15 -9.17
C PHE A 92 -18.84 -0.03 -9.35
N PRO A 93 -19.30 -1.17 -9.89
CA PRO A 93 -20.72 -1.42 -10.11
C PRO A 93 -21.52 -1.27 -8.81
N GLU A 94 -22.67 -0.58 -8.87
CA GLU A 94 -23.50 -0.25 -7.70
C GLU A 94 -23.91 -1.49 -6.90
N ALA A 95 -24.22 -2.60 -7.58
CA ALA A 95 -24.57 -3.87 -6.92
C ALA A 95 -23.42 -4.46 -6.08
N LEU A 96 -22.16 -4.15 -6.42
CA LEU A 96 -20.99 -4.55 -5.63
C LEU A 96 -20.66 -3.50 -4.58
N ARG A 97 -20.87 -2.21 -4.88
CA ARG A 97 -20.68 -1.11 -3.92
C ARG A 97 -21.42 -1.36 -2.61
N GLN A 98 -22.66 -1.82 -2.70
CA GLN A 98 -23.54 -2.10 -1.57
C GLN A 98 -23.07 -3.27 -0.68
N LYS A 99 -22.11 -4.07 -1.15
CA LYS A 99 -21.50 -5.14 -0.34
C LYS A 99 -20.41 -4.64 0.63
N LEU A 100 -19.94 -3.39 0.46
CA LEU A 100 -18.92 -2.80 1.31
C LEU A 100 -19.50 -1.75 2.26
N PRO A 101 -19.13 -1.77 3.55
CA PRO A 101 -19.39 -0.67 4.46
C PRO A 101 -18.85 0.66 3.93
N GLU A 102 -19.51 1.77 4.27
CA GLU A 102 -19.05 3.12 3.93
C GLU A 102 -17.63 3.40 4.44
N SER A 103 -17.28 2.88 5.63
CA SER A 103 -15.95 3.02 6.23
C SER A 103 -14.83 2.35 5.43
N VAL A 104 -15.16 1.34 4.62
CA VAL A 104 -14.19 0.51 3.87
C VAL A 104 -14.04 1.00 2.44
N TYR A 105 -15.14 1.41 1.82
CA TYR A 105 -15.18 1.69 0.38
C TYR A 105 -14.22 2.77 -0.09
N GLY A 106 -14.14 3.89 0.64
CA GLY A 106 -13.24 4.98 0.28
C GLY A 106 -11.79 4.50 0.17
N THR A 107 -11.36 3.67 1.12
CA THR A 107 -10.02 3.08 1.13
C THR A 107 -9.84 2.07 0.01
N VAL A 108 -10.83 1.19 -0.23
CA VAL A 108 -10.76 0.22 -1.35
C VAL A 108 -10.61 0.95 -2.69
N CYS A 109 -11.39 2.01 -2.94
CA CYS A 109 -11.25 2.79 -4.17
C CYS A 109 -9.87 3.45 -4.28
N ALA A 110 -9.37 4.01 -3.17
CA ALA A 110 -8.05 4.63 -3.14
C ALA A 110 -6.92 3.62 -3.41
N LEU A 111 -7.04 2.38 -2.92
CA LEU A 111 -6.07 1.31 -3.14
C LEU A 111 -6.14 0.77 -4.57
N LEU A 112 -7.34 0.47 -5.08
CA LEU A 112 -7.54 0.02 -6.47
C LEU A 112 -7.03 1.06 -7.48
N GLY A 113 -7.26 2.34 -7.19
CA GLY A 113 -6.77 3.45 -8.02
C GLY A 113 -5.26 3.54 -8.12
N GLN A 114 -4.48 2.93 -7.21
CA GLN A 114 -3.02 2.87 -7.29
C GLN A 114 -2.49 1.74 -8.19
N ASP A 115 -3.38 1.02 -8.87
CA ASP A 115 -3.06 -0.16 -9.67
C ASP A 115 -2.33 -1.25 -8.87
N PRO A 116 -3.04 -2.05 -8.06
CA PRO A 116 -2.44 -3.09 -7.23
C PRO A 116 -1.98 -4.32 -8.03
N ARG A 117 -2.03 -4.30 -9.37
CA ARG A 117 -1.53 -5.40 -10.20
C ARG A 117 0.00 -5.49 -10.10
N PRO A 118 0.59 -6.68 -10.27
CA PRO A 118 2.02 -6.78 -10.45
C PRO A 118 2.46 -6.06 -11.73
N GLY A 119 3.32 -5.05 -11.61
CA GLY A 119 3.75 -4.21 -12.75
C GLY A 119 4.55 -4.92 -13.87
N TYR A 120 4.74 -6.23 -13.78
CA TYR A 120 5.34 -7.07 -14.83
C TYR A 120 4.31 -7.95 -15.56
N LEU A 121 3.02 -7.83 -15.23
CA LEU A 121 1.92 -8.59 -15.83
C LEU A 121 0.86 -7.64 -16.37
N ASP A 122 0.85 -7.44 -17.68
CA ASP A 122 -0.23 -6.74 -18.37
C ASP A 122 -1.06 -7.74 -19.19
N ASP A 123 -1.98 -8.42 -18.52
CA ASP A 123 -2.93 -9.35 -19.14
C ASP A 123 -4.36 -8.87 -18.85
N SER A 124 -4.95 -8.18 -19.81
CA SER A 124 -6.33 -7.66 -19.72
C SER A 124 -7.40 -8.75 -19.58
N SER A 125 -7.07 -10.00 -19.91
CA SER A 125 -7.99 -11.14 -19.74
C SER A 125 -7.99 -11.69 -18.31
N ARG A 126 -6.97 -11.35 -17.52
CA ARG A 126 -6.76 -11.89 -16.19
C ARG A 126 -7.58 -11.13 -15.15
N GLU A 127 -8.20 -11.91 -14.26
CA GLU A 127 -8.78 -11.37 -13.03
C GLU A 127 -7.74 -11.35 -11.92
N TYR A 128 -7.62 -10.20 -11.26
CA TYR A 128 -6.72 -9.97 -10.14
C TYR A 128 -7.53 -9.91 -8.84
N GLY A 129 -6.84 -10.02 -7.70
CA GLY A 129 -7.45 -9.96 -6.38
C GLY A 129 -6.64 -9.07 -5.44
N MET A 130 -7.35 -8.30 -4.62
CA MET A 130 -6.80 -7.52 -3.53
C MET A 130 -7.61 -7.81 -2.27
N GLN A 131 -6.94 -8.23 -1.20
CA GLN A 131 -7.56 -8.42 0.11
C GLN A 131 -7.46 -7.12 0.91
N TYR A 132 -8.56 -6.71 1.52
CA TYR A 132 -8.59 -5.56 2.43
C TYR A 132 -9.69 -5.74 3.47
N ALA A 133 -9.34 -5.58 4.75
CA ALA A 133 -10.18 -6.00 5.87
C ALA A 133 -10.67 -7.45 5.66
N ASP A 134 -11.96 -7.71 5.84
CA ASP A 134 -12.55 -9.04 5.68
C ASP A 134 -13.02 -9.34 4.24
N TYR A 135 -12.51 -8.61 3.25
CA TYR A 135 -12.98 -8.71 1.86
C TYR A 135 -11.88 -9.10 0.87
N ASP A 136 -12.21 -10.00 -0.06
CA ASP A 136 -11.45 -10.28 -1.29
C ASP A 136 -12.12 -9.57 -2.46
N ILE A 137 -11.47 -8.51 -2.96
CA ILE A 137 -11.94 -7.67 -4.06
C ILE A 137 -11.32 -8.16 -5.36
N ARG A 138 -12.16 -8.64 -6.28
CA ARG A 138 -11.76 -9.10 -7.61
C ARG A 138 -12.00 -8.02 -8.65
N PHE A 139 -11.05 -7.86 -9.56
CA PHE A 139 -11.10 -6.83 -10.58
C PHE A 139 -10.36 -7.21 -11.85
N ARG A 140 -10.68 -6.51 -12.93
CA ARG A 140 -9.98 -6.55 -14.22
C ARG A 140 -9.61 -5.15 -14.64
N THR A 141 -8.68 -5.05 -15.58
CA THR A 141 -8.20 -3.77 -16.11
C THR A 141 -8.27 -3.76 -17.63
N ALA A 142 -8.77 -2.66 -18.18
CA ALA A 142 -8.78 -2.38 -19.62
C ALA A 142 -8.34 -0.92 -19.83
N GLY A 143 -7.15 -0.73 -20.41
CA GLY A 143 -6.52 0.58 -20.50
C GLY A 143 -6.37 1.21 -19.10
N ASP A 144 -6.82 2.45 -18.95
CA ASP A 144 -6.75 3.20 -17.68
C ASP A 144 -7.96 2.98 -16.76
N THR A 145 -8.78 1.95 -17.01
CA THR A 145 -9.94 1.62 -16.16
C THR A 145 -9.76 0.28 -15.47
N LEU A 146 -9.95 0.27 -14.16
CA LEU A 146 -10.07 -0.90 -13.31
C LEU A 146 -11.55 -1.11 -12.99
N THR A 147 -12.12 -2.24 -13.40
CA THR A 147 -13.51 -2.60 -13.08
C THR A 147 -13.55 -3.69 -12.04
N VAL A 148 -14.26 -3.44 -10.93
CA VAL A 148 -14.52 -4.44 -9.89
C VAL A 148 -15.51 -5.48 -10.43
N THR A 149 -15.13 -6.75 -10.42
CA THR A 149 -15.90 -7.87 -10.98
C THR A 149 -16.60 -8.69 -9.89
N ASN A 150 -16.02 -8.76 -8.69
CA ASN A 150 -16.60 -9.52 -7.59
C ASN A 150 -16.08 -9.06 -6.22
N ILE A 151 -16.84 -9.33 -5.16
CA ILE A 151 -16.45 -9.12 -3.77
C ILE A 151 -16.91 -10.34 -2.99
N ARG A 152 -15.97 -10.94 -2.25
CA ARG A 152 -16.20 -12.09 -1.36
C ARG A 152 -15.82 -11.73 0.06
N ASN A 153 -16.56 -12.23 1.04
CA ASN A 153 -16.13 -12.19 2.43
C ASN A 153 -15.10 -13.28 2.65
N LEU A 154 -14.07 -12.97 3.45
CA LEU A 154 -13.04 -13.92 3.88
C LEU A 154 -13.43 -14.66 5.17
N THR A 155 -14.56 -14.28 5.76
CA THR A 155 -15.22 -14.89 6.93
C THR A 155 -16.52 -15.58 6.55
#